data_AF-A0AAD8SQY6-F1
#
_entry.id   AF-A0AAD8SQY6-F1
#
_cell.length_a   1.000
_cell.length_b   1.000
_cell.length_c   1.000
_cell.angle_alpha   90.00
_cell.angle_beta   90.00
_cell.angle_gamma   90.00
#
_symmetry.space_group_name_H-M   'P 1'
#
loop_
_entity.id
_entity.type
_entity.pdbx_description
1 polymer ?
#
loop_
_entity_poly.entity_id
_entity_poly.type
_entity_poly.pdbx_seq_one_letter_code
_entity_poly.pdbx_strand_id
1 'polypeptide(L)'
;MVDLAGGSPMNLRNRTRLRRLLPLRQHGGSHIHGTLASAARLVVEFFLAVFFLVFLLFNHGRDGSPQQIVRTRAPGNEQVPQPEPGERVVFGAHFERGLGLPASAFFWHFLDYFGLQLHHLPANAIVTLSCYVAFMEGYAGLWPDVDFWSRMLFIKAHTTDGHLRACSAASLYSRPSTPFPKIPTVDSVNKWQTTFFYVKNENPGFDWVNLPEFTPEPPTAKLNWGYNYRPADAEAEVNMLRKLLREYVADEQLCTTDLLCCYISR
;
A
#
# COMPACT_ATOMS: atom_id res chain seq x y z
N MET A 1 -8.36 -8.44 35.32
CA MET A 1 -8.89 -7.06 35.33
C MET A 1 -7.67 -6.15 35.42
N VAL A 2 -7.12 -5.76 34.26
CA VAL A 2 -5.94 -4.89 34.16
C VAL A 2 -6.29 -3.80 33.16
N ASP A 3 -6.05 -2.57 33.60
CA ASP A 3 -6.50 -1.29 33.08
C ASP A 3 -5.83 -0.95 31.73
N LEU A 4 -6.63 -0.66 30.70
CA LEU A 4 -6.20 -0.21 29.37
C LEU A 4 -6.64 1.24 29.17
N ALA A 5 -5.95 2.19 29.80
CA ALA A 5 -6.11 3.61 29.53
C ALA A 5 -4.77 4.33 29.70
N GLY A 6 -4.03 4.46 28.59
CA GLY A 6 -2.71 5.09 28.62
C GLY A 6 -2.16 5.49 27.25
N GLY A 7 -3.02 5.74 26.26
CA GLY A 7 -2.63 6.32 24.98
C GLY A 7 -2.77 7.84 25.03
N SER A 8 -1.73 8.56 25.46
CA SER A 8 -1.73 10.02 25.48
C SER A 8 -1.79 10.57 24.04
N PRO A 9 -2.71 11.50 23.70
CA PRO A 9 -2.79 12.05 22.36
C PRO A 9 -1.51 12.82 22.02
N MET A 10 -0.99 12.61 20.81
CA MET A 10 0.25 13.21 20.33
C MET A 10 0.23 14.74 20.50
N ASN A 11 1.10 15.24 21.38
CA ASN A 11 1.18 16.64 21.80
C ASN A 11 1.50 17.56 20.61
N LEU A 12 0.83 18.72 20.55
CA LEU A 12 0.94 19.76 19.52
C LEU A 12 2.39 20.20 19.20
N ARG A 13 3.33 20.03 20.14
CA ARG A 13 4.78 20.28 19.93
C ARG A 13 5.45 19.34 18.93
N ASN A 14 4.95 18.11 18.77
CA ASN A 14 5.51 17.15 17.80
C ASN A 14 5.14 17.51 16.36
N ARG A 15 4.02 18.23 16.15
CA ARG A 15 3.63 18.78 14.84
C ARG A 15 4.65 19.80 14.30
N THR A 16 5.30 20.55 15.19
CA THR A 16 6.28 21.58 14.78
C THR A 16 7.63 21.00 14.36
N ARG A 17 7.99 19.79 14.80
CA ARG A 17 9.23 19.11 14.38
C ARG A 17 9.13 18.56 12.95
N LEU A 18 7.97 18.04 12.55
CA LEU A 18 7.73 17.60 11.17
C LEU A 18 7.81 18.76 10.16
N ARG A 19 7.44 19.98 10.56
CA ARG A 19 7.59 21.20 9.73
C ARG A 19 9.04 21.59 9.40
N ARG A 20 10.05 21.07 10.11
CA ARG A 20 11.46 21.40 9.85
C ARG A 20 12.18 20.44 8.89
N LEU A 21 11.59 19.28 8.59
CA LEU A 21 12.23 18.25 7.76
C LEU A 21 11.83 18.32 6.29
N LEU A 22 10.86 19.17 5.92
CA LEU A 22 10.46 19.42 4.54
C LEU A 22 10.93 20.82 4.13
N PRO A 23 11.90 20.95 3.20
CA PRO A 23 12.31 22.24 2.71
C PRO A 23 11.20 22.83 1.83
N LEU A 24 10.43 23.77 2.37
CA LEU A 24 9.48 24.60 1.63
C LEU A 24 10.24 25.50 0.66
N ARG A 25 10.13 25.21 -0.64
CA ARG A 25 10.71 26.03 -1.71
C ARG A 25 9.84 27.26 -1.98
N GLN A 26 10.40 28.45 -1.76
CA GLN A 26 9.76 29.71 -2.12
C GLN A 26 9.79 29.98 -3.63
N HIS A 27 8.81 30.77 -4.08
CA HIS A 27 8.45 31.14 -5.45
C HIS A 27 9.60 31.59 -6.37
N GLY A 28 9.44 31.31 -7.67
CA GLY A 28 10.13 31.99 -8.78
C GLY A 28 9.76 31.36 -10.12
N GLY A 29 9.12 32.13 -11.00
CA GLY A 29 8.51 31.65 -12.24
C GLY A 29 9.48 31.29 -13.36
N SER A 30 8.93 30.59 -14.36
CA SER A 30 9.45 30.44 -15.73
C SER A 30 10.77 29.66 -15.92
N HIS A 31 10.75 28.33 -15.75
CA HIS A 31 11.66 27.38 -16.45
C HIS A 31 11.26 25.92 -16.18
N ILE A 32 10.03 25.50 -16.53
CA ILE A 32 9.42 24.26 -15.98
C ILE A 32 9.55 22.99 -16.84
N HIS A 33 10.04 23.02 -18.08
CA HIS A 33 10.08 21.78 -18.90
C HIS A 33 11.37 20.95 -18.80
N GLY A 34 12.52 21.55 -18.46
CA GLY A 34 13.79 20.81 -18.36
C GLY A 34 14.09 20.21 -16.98
N THR A 35 13.50 20.77 -15.92
CA THR A 35 13.84 20.43 -14.53
C THR A 35 13.00 19.28 -13.97
N LEU A 36 11.76 19.10 -14.46
CA LEU A 36 10.86 18.04 -14.03
C LEU A 36 11.36 16.63 -14.41
N ALA A 37 11.97 16.48 -15.59
CA ALA A 37 12.58 15.22 -16.02
C ALA A 37 13.87 14.87 -15.23
N SER A 38 14.67 15.88 -14.87
CA SER A 38 15.85 15.71 -14.01
C SER A 38 15.46 15.42 -12.56
N ALA A 39 14.43 16.10 -12.03
CA ALA A 39 13.90 15.83 -10.71
C ALA A 39 13.26 14.43 -10.64
N ALA A 40 12.51 14.00 -11.66
CA ALA A 40 11.98 12.64 -11.73
C ALA A 40 13.09 11.57 -11.79
N ARG A 41 14.19 11.83 -12.51
CA ARG A 41 15.37 10.95 -12.52
C ARG A 41 16.07 10.89 -11.17
N LEU A 42 16.28 12.04 -10.53
CA LEU A 42 16.87 12.13 -9.18
C LEU A 42 15.98 11.49 -8.12
N VAL A 43 14.66 11.61 -8.26
CA VAL A 43 13.67 10.93 -7.43
C VAL A 43 13.80 9.41 -7.64
N VAL A 44 13.81 8.91 -8.87
CA VAL A 44 13.98 7.46 -9.15
C VAL A 44 15.34 6.92 -8.66
N GLU A 45 16.45 7.63 -8.84
CA GLU A 45 17.76 7.18 -8.32
C GLU A 45 17.86 7.28 -6.80
N PHE A 46 17.23 8.29 -6.19
CA PHE A 46 17.08 8.39 -4.75
C PHE A 46 16.18 7.26 -4.21
N PHE A 47 15.19 6.79 -4.98
CA PHE A 47 14.33 5.66 -4.62
C PHE A 47 15.06 4.33 -4.73
N LEU A 48 15.87 4.13 -5.77
CA LEU A 48 16.74 2.96 -5.84
C LEU A 48 17.74 2.98 -4.69
N ALA A 49 18.32 4.13 -4.35
CA ALA A 49 19.25 4.25 -3.23
C ALA A 49 18.60 4.03 -1.86
N VAL A 50 17.39 4.55 -1.62
CA VAL A 50 16.65 4.36 -0.36
C VAL A 50 16.07 2.95 -0.26
N PHE A 51 15.56 2.37 -1.34
CA PHE A 51 15.16 0.96 -1.39
C PHE A 51 16.36 0.04 -1.16
N PHE A 52 17.51 0.32 -1.78
CA PHE A 52 18.76 -0.41 -1.55
C PHE A 52 19.26 -0.21 -0.11
N LEU A 53 19.07 0.97 0.49
CA LEU A 53 19.44 1.24 1.88
C LEU A 53 18.50 0.54 2.87
N VAL A 54 17.19 0.51 2.63
CA VAL A 54 16.21 -0.24 3.44
C VAL A 54 16.44 -1.74 3.27
N PHE A 55 16.69 -2.22 2.04
CA PHE A 55 17.10 -3.59 1.78
C PHE A 55 18.41 -3.95 2.49
N LEU A 56 19.40 -3.07 2.53
CA LEU A 56 20.64 -3.27 3.29
C LEU A 56 20.41 -3.24 4.81
N LEU A 57 19.52 -2.39 5.31
CA LEU A 57 19.17 -2.30 6.74
C LEU A 57 18.37 -3.52 7.21
N PHE A 58 17.52 -4.10 6.36
CA PHE A 58 16.83 -5.37 6.62
C PHE A 58 17.75 -6.59 6.47
N ASN A 59 18.92 -6.45 5.84
CA ASN A 59 19.91 -7.51 5.70
C ASN A 59 21.06 -7.41 6.72
N HIS A 60 21.15 -6.39 7.59
CA HIS A 60 22.23 -6.28 8.58
C HIS A 60 21.74 -6.36 10.03
N GLY A 61 22.27 -7.35 10.76
CA GLY A 61 22.05 -7.49 12.20
C GLY A 61 22.77 -6.40 13.01
N ARG A 62 22.44 -6.30 14.31
CA ARG A 62 23.06 -5.37 15.28
C ARG A 62 24.60 -5.53 15.42
N ASP A 63 25.17 -6.56 14.82
CA ASP A 63 26.59 -6.92 14.79
C ASP A 63 27.27 -6.67 13.43
N GLY A 64 26.53 -6.15 12.44
CA GLY A 64 27.05 -5.90 11.09
C GLY A 64 27.21 -7.16 10.22
N SER A 65 26.76 -8.33 10.67
CA SER A 65 26.70 -9.53 9.82
C SER A 65 25.48 -9.50 8.90
N PRO A 66 25.55 -10.03 7.66
CA PRO A 66 24.38 -10.14 6.82
C PRO A 66 23.45 -11.22 7.37
N GLN A 67 22.46 -10.84 8.18
CA GLN A 67 21.38 -11.74 8.55
C GLN A 67 20.36 -11.65 7.43
N GLN A 68 20.40 -12.60 6.50
CA GLN A 68 19.40 -12.68 5.45
C GLN A 68 18.08 -13.11 6.09
N ILE A 69 17.22 -12.13 6.43
CA ILE A 69 15.96 -12.36 7.14
C ILE A 69 14.93 -13.01 6.21
N VAL A 70 14.94 -12.59 4.95
CA VAL A 70 14.10 -13.12 3.87
C VAL A 70 15.01 -13.52 2.70
N ARG A 71 14.94 -14.77 2.29
CA ARG A 71 15.61 -15.26 1.09
C ARG A 71 14.73 -15.02 -0.13
N THR A 72 15.36 -14.60 -1.21
CA THR A 72 14.72 -14.40 -2.52
C THR A 72 15.19 -15.46 -3.50
N ARG A 73 14.29 -15.90 -4.39
CA ARG A 73 14.60 -16.80 -5.51
C ARG A 73 13.95 -16.27 -6.79
N ALA A 74 14.76 -16.14 -7.83
CA ALA A 74 14.27 -15.75 -9.15
C ALA A 74 13.47 -16.90 -9.79
N PRO A 75 12.46 -16.59 -10.62
CA PRO A 75 11.76 -17.61 -11.39
C PRO A 75 12.69 -18.27 -12.42
N GLY A 76 12.38 -19.52 -12.77
CA GLY A 76 13.05 -20.23 -13.87
C GLY A 76 12.45 -19.85 -15.23
N ASN A 77 12.28 -20.85 -16.10
CA ASN A 77 11.56 -20.70 -17.38
C ASN A 77 10.03 -20.86 -17.25
N GLU A 78 9.51 -20.76 -16.02
CA GLU A 78 8.11 -21.01 -15.71
C GLU A 78 7.22 -19.83 -16.10
N GLN A 79 6.01 -20.12 -16.58
CA GLN A 79 5.02 -19.11 -16.95
C GLN A 79 3.97 -18.89 -15.85
N VAL A 80 3.78 -19.91 -15.01
CA VAL A 80 2.92 -19.89 -13.82
C VAL A 80 3.83 -20.10 -12.62
N PRO A 81 3.68 -19.34 -11.53
CA PRO A 81 4.53 -19.50 -10.35
C PRO A 81 4.43 -20.91 -9.75
N GLN A 82 5.58 -21.54 -9.49
CA GLN A 82 5.73 -22.82 -8.81
C GLN A 82 6.57 -22.61 -7.53
N PRO A 83 5.96 -22.15 -6.43
CA PRO A 83 6.66 -21.95 -5.17
C PRO A 83 7.06 -23.29 -4.53
N GLU A 84 8.24 -23.34 -3.93
CA GLU A 84 8.65 -24.43 -3.06
C GLU A 84 7.98 -24.33 -1.68
N PRO A 85 7.96 -25.42 -0.88
CA PRO A 85 7.41 -25.37 0.47
C PRO A 85 7.99 -24.22 1.32
N GLY A 86 7.09 -23.39 1.85
CA GLY A 86 7.41 -22.22 2.66
C GLY A 86 7.73 -20.95 1.86
N GLU A 87 7.77 -21.01 0.53
CA GLU A 87 7.88 -19.82 -0.30
C GLU A 87 6.53 -19.11 -0.46
N ARG A 88 6.61 -17.81 -0.74
CA ARG A 88 5.49 -16.94 -1.10
C ARG A 88 5.79 -16.28 -2.43
N VAL A 89 4.76 -16.13 -3.25
CA VAL A 89 4.86 -15.48 -4.56
C VAL A 89 4.59 -14.00 -4.41
N VAL A 90 5.52 -13.18 -4.85
CA VAL A 90 5.42 -11.72 -4.87
C VAL A 90 5.78 -11.18 -6.25
N PHE A 91 5.44 -9.92 -6.53
CA PHE A 91 5.60 -9.32 -7.86
C PHE A 91 6.36 -8.00 -7.73
N GLY A 92 7.41 -7.81 -8.54
CA GLY A 92 8.20 -6.58 -8.53
C GLY A 92 7.33 -5.33 -8.72
N ALA A 93 6.36 -5.41 -9.64
CA ALA A 93 5.39 -4.35 -9.88
C ALA A 93 4.51 -4.00 -8.67
N HIS A 94 4.31 -4.92 -7.71
CA HIS A 94 3.55 -4.62 -6.49
C HIS A 94 4.40 -3.83 -5.50
N PHE A 95 5.71 -4.11 -5.39
CA PHE A 95 6.65 -3.34 -4.56
C PHE A 95 6.79 -1.89 -5.06
N GLU A 96 6.93 -1.71 -6.38
CA GLU A 96 6.94 -0.38 -7.02
C GLU A 96 5.67 0.43 -6.73
N ARG A 97 4.59 -0.24 -6.31
CA ARG A 97 3.27 0.36 -6.13
C ARG A 97 2.79 0.43 -4.70
N GLY A 98 3.56 0.01 -3.70
CA GLY A 98 3.02 0.06 -2.35
C GLY A 98 3.34 -1.10 -1.42
N LEU A 99 3.71 -2.25 -1.99
CA LEU A 99 3.88 -3.44 -1.18
C LEU A 99 5.20 -3.36 -0.42
N GLY A 100 5.14 -3.47 0.90
CA GLY A 100 6.29 -3.68 1.77
C GLY A 100 6.23 -5.06 2.42
N LEU A 101 7.40 -5.58 2.83
CA LEU A 101 7.51 -6.78 3.65
C LEU A 101 8.11 -6.44 5.03
N PRO A 102 7.62 -7.02 6.13
CA PRO A 102 6.43 -7.87 6.21
C PRO A 102 5.18 -7.11 5.78
N ALA A 103 4.24 -7.83 5.15
CA ALA A 103 2.97 -7.23 4.78
C ALA A 103 2.26 -6.67 6.03
N SER A 104 1.65 -5.49 5.90
CA SER A 104 1.00 -4.85 7.05
C SER A 104 -0.16 -5.70 7.58
N ALA A 105 -0.43 -5.60 8.88
CA ALA A 105 -1.54 -6.32 9.51
C ALA A 105 -2.89 -6.01 8.83
N PHE A 106 -3.10 -4.74 8.45
CA PHE A 106 -4.27 -4.34 7.67
C PHE A 106 -4.32 -5.04 6.30
N PHE A 107 -3.20 -5.12 5.57
CA PHE A 107 -3.20 -5.75 4.24
C PHE A 107 -3.47 -7.25 4.32
N TRP A 108 -2.87 -7.94 5.30
CA TRP A 108 -3.17 -9.35 5.55
C TRP A 108 -4.66 -9.56 5.88
N HIS A 109 -5.19 -8.76 6.82
CA HIS A 109 -6.61 -8.83 7.19
C HIS A 109 -7.54 -8.50 6.02
N PHE A 110 -7.16 -7.56 5.16
CA PHE A 110 -7.90 -7.22 3.94
C PHE A 110 -7.99 -8.42 2.99
N LEU A 111 -6.86 -9.10 2.75
CA LEU A 111 -6.82 -10.30 1.90
C LEU A 111 -7.72 -11.41 2.47
N ASP A 112 -7.61 -11.69 3.76
CA ASP A 112 -8.41 -12.69 4.47
C ASP A 112 -9.91 -12.35 4.41
N TYR A 113 -10.29 -11.12 4.77
CA TYR A 113 -11.69 -10.67 4.82
C TYR A 113 -12.41 -10.75 3.47
N PHE A 114 -11.69 -10.50 2.37
CA PHE A 114 -12.26 -10.55 1.01
C PHE A 114 -11.98 -11.86 0.26
N GLY A 115 -11.31 -12.83 0.90
CA GLY A 115 -10.94 -14.10 0.27
C GLY A 115 -10.03 -13.93 -0.95
N LEU A 116 -9.08 -12.99 -0.86
CA LEU A 116 -8.17 -12.62 -1.94
C LEU A 116 -6.75 -13.08 -1.65
N GLN A 117 -6.00 -13.31 -2.71
CA GLN A 117 -4.55 -13.42 -2.69
C GLN A 117 -3.90 -12.25 -3.42
N LEU A 118 -2.60 -12.05 -3.19
CA LEU A 118 -1.83 -10.94 -3.75
C LEU A 118 -1.99 -10.79 -5.28
N HIS A 119 -1.98 -11.91 -6.01
CA HIS A 119 -2.07 -11.94 -7.47
C HIS A 119 -3.50 -11.66 -8.01
N HIS A 120 -4.53 -11.77 -7.17
CA HIS A 120 -5.90 -11.37 -7.52
C HIS A 120 -6.02 -9.84 -7.61
N LEU A 121 -5.14 -9.10 -6.92
CA LEU A 121 -5.06 -7.65 -6.95
C LEU A 121 -4.07 -7.19 -8.03
N PRO A 122 -4.49 -6.36 -9.01
CA PRO A 122 -3.54 -5.74 -9.93
C PRO A 122 -2.68 -4.70 -9.22
N ALA A 123 -1.55 -4.33 -9.81
CA ALA A 123 -0.64 -3.33 -9.23
C ALA A 123 -1.33 -1.98 -8.90
N ASN A 124 -2.39 -1.61 -9.63
CA ASN A 124 -3.21 -0.42 -9.35
C ASN A 124 -4.05 -0.55 -8.06
N ALA A 125 -4.45 -1.77 -7.67
CA ALA A 125 -5.13 -2.00 -6.40
C ALA A 125 -4.16 -1.81 -5.22
N ILE A 126 -2.89 -2.23 -5.37
CA ILE A 126 -1.87 -2.08 -4.33
C ILE A 126 -1.60 -0.61 -4.02
N VAL A 127 -1.41 0.23 -5.04
CA VAL A 127 -1.24 1.67 -4.82
C VAL A 127 -2.47 2.29 -4.17
N THR A 128 -3.67 1.82 -4.53
CA THR A 128 -4.90 2.30 -3.90
C THR A 128 -4.97 1.97 -2.41
N LEU A 129 -4.64 0.73 -2.02
CA LEU A 129 -4.57 0.34 -0.61
C LEU A 129 -3.47 1.09 0.13
N SER A 130 -2.32 1.32 -0.50
CA SER A 130 -1.19 2.02 0.12
C SER A 130 -1.52 3.47 0.39
N CYS A 131 -2.16 4.15 -0.57
CA CYS A 131 -2.67 5.51 -0.36
C CYS A 131 -3.78 5.55 0.71
N TYR A 132 -4.62 4.52 0.81
CA TYR A 132 -5.61 4.42 1.89
C TYR A 132 -4.94 4.32 3.26
N VAL A 133 -3.96 3.44 3.43
CA VAL A 133 -3.20 3.31 4.68
C VAL A 133 -2.48 4.62 5.02
N ALA A 134 -1.80 5.24 4.05
CA ALA A 134 -1.14 6.53 4.25
C ALA A 134 -2.12 7.64 4.62
N PHE A 135 -3.31 7.66 4.01
CA PHE A 135 -4.38 8.59 4.35
C PHE A 135 -4.85 8.40 5.81
N MET A 136 -5.15 7.16 6.20
CA MET A 136 -5.66 6.86 7.54
C MET A 136 -4.63 7.20 8.62
N GLU A 137 -3.41 6.69 8.47
CA GLU A 137 -2.39 6.82 9.51
C GLU A 137 -1.73 8.21 9.51
N GLY A 138 -1.46 8.78 8.33
CA GLY A 138 -0.72 10.03 8.19
C GLY A 138 -1.59 11.27 8.36
N TYR A 139 -2.83 11.24 7.85
CA TYR A 139 -3.71 12.42 7.80
C TYR A 139 -4.88 12.32 8.77
N ALA A 140 -5.60 11.19 8.78
CA ALA A 140 -6.70 11.00 9.73
C ALA A 140 -6.21 10.71 11.16
N GLY A 141 -4.99 10.18 11.31
CA GLY A 141 -4.45 9.75 12.59
C GLY A 141 -5.19 8.53 13.17
N LEU A 142 -5.78 7.71 12.31
CA LEU A 142 -6.55 6.52 12.64
C LEU A 142 -5.87 5.27 12.10
N TRP A 143 -6.13 4.13 12.74
CA TRP A 143 -5.70 2.84 12.20
C TRP A 143 -6.51 2.50 10.95
N PRO A 144 -5.88 1.96 9.89
CA PRO A 144 -6.59 1.51 8.71
C PRO A 144 -7.41 0.27 9.04
N ASP A 145 -8.68 0.25 8.63
CA ASP A 145 -9.59 -0.87 8.83
C ASP A 145 -10.55 -1.06 7.64
N VAL A 146 -11.13 -2.26 7.57
CA VAL A 146 -12.00 -2.63 6.44
C VAL A 146 -13.31 -1.84 6.46
N ASP A 147 -13.78 -1.39 7.63
CA ASP A 147 -15.03 -0.66 7.76
C ASP A 147 -14.91 0.75 7.15
N PHE A 148 -13.90 1.54 7.53
CA PHE A 148 -13.60 2.83 6.91
C PHE A 148 -13.24 2.67 5.44
N TRP A 149 -12.44 1.65 5.10
CA TRP A 149 -12.12 1.34 3.71
C TRP A 149 -13.42 1.13 2.90
N SER A 150 -14.37 0.33 3.41
CA SER A 150 -15.60 -0.02 2.70
C SER A 150 -16.55 1.15 2.47
N ARG A 151 -16.42 2.24 3.26
CA ARG A 151 -17.17 3.49 3.07
C ARG A 151 -16.59 4.36 1.95
N MET A 152 -15.28 4.25 1.70
CA MET A 152 -14.58 5.11 0.74
C MET A 152 -14.32 4.42 -0.60
N LEU A 153 -14.09 3.12 -0.57
CA LEU A 153 -13.63 2.30 -1.67
C LEU A 153 -14.54 1.07 -1.82
N PHE A 154 -14.47 0.43 -2.99
CA PHE A 154 -15.17 -0.82 -3.26
C PHE A 154 -14.37 -1.70 -4.23
N ILE A 155 -14.62 -3.01 -4.19
CA ILE A 155 -14.06 -3.97 -5.14
C ILE A 155 -14.96 -4.06 -6.37
N LYS A 156 -14.35 -3.97 -7.55
CA LYS A 156 -14.97 -4.33 -8.83
C LYS A 156 -14.36 -5.64 -9.32
N ALA A 157 -15.24 -6.60 -9.60
CA ALA A 157 -14.86 -7.90 -10.13
C ALA A 157 -14.53 -7.82 -11.63
N HIS A 158 -13.51 -8.56 -12.03
CA HIS A 158 -13.16 -8.81 -13.42
C HIS A 158 -13.36 -10.28 -13.74
N THR A 159 -14.06 -10.55 -14.83
CA THR A 159 -14.41 -11.90 -15.28
C THR A 159 -13.96 -12.13 -16.71
N THR A 160 -13.64 -13.38 -17.04
CA THR A 160 -13.41 -13.88 -18.39
C THR A 160 -14.32 -15.09 -18.58
N ASP A 161 -15.12 -15.09 -19.64
CA ASP A 161 -16.11 -16.14 -19.94
C ASP A 161 -17.07 -16.45 -18.78
N GLY A 162 -17.47 -15.41 -18.04
CA GLY A 162 -18.38 -15.55 -16.89
C GLY A 162 -17.72 -16.00 -15.58
N HIS A 163 -16.44 -16.39 -15.62
CA HIS A 163 -15.67 -16.82 -14.45
C HIS A 163 -14.74 -15.71 -13.95
N LEU A 164 -14.47 -15.66 -12.64
CA LEU A 164 -13.47 -14.73 -12.09
C LEU A 164 -12.08 -15.04 -12.68
N ARG A 165 -11.31 -13.98 -12.96
CA ARG A 165 -9.95 -14.15 -13.50
C ARG A 165 -9.03 -14.74 -12.43
N ALA A 166 -8.12 -15.63 -12.84
CA ALA A 166 -7.07 -16.15 -11.95
C ALA A 166 -6.14 -15.04 -11.47
N CYS A 167 -5.79 -14.08 -12.33
CA CYS A 167 -4.99 -12.90 -11.97
C CYS A 167 -5.78 -11.61 -12.21
N SER A 168 -5.58 -10.59 -11.37
CA SER A 168 -6.28 -9.30 -11.48
C SER A 168 -7.82 -9.39 -11.42
N ALA A 169 -8.37 -10.33 -10.65
CA ALA A 169 -9.82 -10.48 -10.49
C ALA A 169 -10.50 -9.32 -9.74
N ALA A 170 -9.77 -8.59 -8.90
CA ALA A 170 -10.34 -7.56 -8.01
C ALA A 170 -9.60 -6.23 -8.15
N SER A 171 -10.21 -5.25 -8.83
CA SER A 171 -9.73 -3.86 -8.83
C SER A 171 -10.47 -3.02 -7.80
N LEU A 172 -9.78 -2.03 -7.25
CA LEU A 172 -10.35 -1.13 -6.24
C LEU A 172 -10.71 0.20 -6.87
N TYR A 173 -11.86 0.74 -6.49
CA TYR A 173 -12.37 2.01 -7.00
C TYR A 173 -12.94 2.87 -5.88
N SER A 174 -12.86 4.18 -6.06
CA SER A 174 -13.49 5.17 -5.18
C SER A 174 -15.00 5.15 -5.31
N ARG A 175 -15.71 5.13 -4.18
CA ARG A 175 -17.17 5.30 -4.16
C ARG A 175 -17.57 6.72 -4.56
N PRO A 176 -18.78 6.91 -5.10
CA PRO A 176 -19.31 8.26 -5.32
C PRO A 176 -19.31 9.06 -4.02
N SER A 177 -18.97 10.36 -4.09
CA SER A 177 -18.95 11.29 -2.94
C SER A 177 -18.04 10.90 -1.77
N THR A 178 -17.10 9.96 -1.98
CA THR A 178 -16.05 9.68 -1.00
C THR A 178 -15.14 10.91 -0.85
N PRO A 179 -14.69 11.23 0.37
CA PRO A 179 -13.65 12.25 0.54
C PRO A 179 -12.28 11.77 0.05
N PHE A 180 -12.09 10.45 -0.08
CA PHE A 180 -10.82 9.87 -0.49
C PHE A 180 -10.40 10.38 -1.88
N PRO A 181 -9.16 10.89 -2.04
CA PRO A 181 -8.69 11.41 -3.31
C PRO A 181 -8.74 10.37 -4.43
N LYS A 182 -9.09 10.82 -5.65
CA LYS A 182 -9.01 9.97 -6.83
C LYS A 182 -7.56 9.72 -7.17
N ILE A 183 -7.16 8.46 -7.16
CA ILE A 183 -5.80 8.07 -7.50
C ILE A 183 -5.68 7.99 -9.02
N PRO A 184 -4.81 8.79 -9.66
CA PRO A 184 -4.53 8.65 -11.07
C PRO A 184 -3.85 7.30 -11.24
N THR A 185 -4.59 6.34 -11.78
CA THR A 185 -4.00 5.07 -12.17
C THR A 185 -3.16 5.33 -13.42
N VAL A 186 -1.85 5.19 -13.31
CA VAL A 186 -0.98 5.12 -14.49
C VAL A 186 -1.51 3.99 -15.37
N ASP A 187 -1.52 4.21 -16.69
CA ASP A 187 -1.95 3.22 -17.68
C ASP A 187 -1.42 1.83 -17.32
N SER A 188 -2.29 0.83 -17.47
CA SER A 188 -2.07 -0.57 -17.12
C SER A 188 -0.59 -0.96 -17.15
N VAL A 189 -0.04 -1.39 -16.01
CA VAL A 189 1.30 -2.00 -15.99
C VAL A 189 1.22 -3.27 -16.81
N ASN A 190 1.57 -3.14 -18.09
CA ASN A 190 1.48 -4.24 -19.02
C ASN A 190 2.41 -5.35 -18.54
N LYS A 191 1.90 -6.58 -18.52
CA LYS A 191 2.65 -7.78 -18.15
C LYS A 191 3.21 -7.76 -16.73
N TRP A 192 2.63 -7.02 -15.79
CA TRP A 192 3.07 -7.07 -14.38
C TRP A 192 3.12 -8.49 -13.82
N GLN A 193 2.26 -9.39 -14.33
CA GLN A 193 2.20 -10.79 -13.94
C GLN A 193 3.50 -11.53 -14.24
N THR A 194 4.36 -11.05 -15.14
CA THR A 194 5.66 -11.66 -15.47
C THR A 194 6.78 -11.20 -14.54
N THR A 195 6.50 -10.33 -13.58
CA THR A 195 7.49 -9.82 -12.60
C THR A 195 7.52 -10.62 -11.31
N PHE A 196 6.99 -11.85 -11.32
CA PHE A 196 6.90 -12.67 -10.12
C PHE A 196 8.27 -13.22 -9.71
N PHE A 197 8.45 -13.38 -8.41
CA PHE A 197 9.60 -14.05 -7.80
C PHE A 197 9.17 -14.60 -6.44
N TYR A 198 10.05 -15.37 -5.80
CA TYR A 198 9.74 -16.06 -4.55
C TYR A 198 10.47 -15.44 -3.38
N VAL A 199 9.78 -15.36 -2.25
CA VAL A 199 10.33 -14.95 -0.96
C VAL A 199 10.08 -16.03 0.08
N LYS A 200 11.05 -16.27 0.96
CA LYS A 200 10.98 -17.26 2.03
C LYS A 200 11.56 -16.71 3.32
N ASN A 201 10.89 -16.96 4.44
CA ASN A 201 11.47 -16.68 5.76
C ASN A 201 12.64 -17.62 6.02
N GLU A 202 13.81 -17.07 6.33
CA GLU A 202 15.00 -17.87 6.71
C GLU A 202 14.98 -18.25 8.19
N ASN A 203 14.40 -17.40 9.04
CA ASN A 203 14.29 -17.66 10.48
C ASN A 203 12.84 -17.96 10.89
N PRO A 204 12.53 -19.14 11.45
CA PRO A 204 11.16 -19.51 11.85
C PRO A 204 10.64 -18.75 13.08
N GLY A 205 11.47 -17.95 13.77
CA GLY A 205 11.06 -17.22 14.97
C GLY A 205 10.11 -16.04 14.71
N PHE A 206 10.03 -15.53 13.48
CA PHE A 206 9.14 -14.42 13.11
C PHE A 206 8.79 -14.48 11.62
N ASP A 207 7.53 -14.20 11.26
CA ASP A 207 7.09 -14.15 9.86
C ASP A 207 7.37 -12.76 9.26
N TRP A 208 8.48 -12.65 8.54
CA TRP A 208 8.93 -11.44 7.87
C TRP A 208 8.31 -11.23 6.49
N VAL A 209 7.50 -12.18 6.02
CA VAL A 209 6.75 -12.04 4.77
C VAL A 209 5.30 -11.68 5.07
N ASN A 210 4.67 -12.39 6.00
CA ASN A 210 3.29 -12.20 6.43
C ASN A 210 2.28 -12.23 5.26
N LEU A 211 2.47 -13.16 4.32
CA LEU A 211 1.57 -13.36 3.18
C LEU A 211 1.00 -14.79 3.18
N PRO A 212 -0.25 -14.96 2.70
CA PRO A 212 -0.85 -16.29 2.55
C PRO A 212 -0.08 -17.13 1.53
N GLU A 213 -0.20 -18.45 1.65
CA GLU A 213 0.33 -19.39 0.66
C GLU A 213 -0.29 -19.14 -0.72
N PHE A 214 0.52 -19.29 -1.75
CA PHE A 214 0.09 -19.04 -3.12
C PHE A 214 -0.69 -20.22 -3.68
N THR A 215 -1.87 -19.95 -4.24
CA THR A 215 -2.57 -20.87 -5.14
C THR A 215 -2.89 -20.16 -6.45
N PRO A 216 -2.65 -20.78 -7.63
CA PRO A 216 -2.87 -20.14 -8.92
C PRO A 216 -4.35 -20.02 -9.32
N GLU A 217 -5.26 -20.39 -8.42
CA GLU A 217 -6.69 -20.46 -8.68
C GLU A 217 -7.33 -19.06 -8.62
N PRO A 218 -8.41 -18.82 -9.40
CA PRO A 218 -9.26 -17.67 -9.19
C PRO A 218 -9.82 -17.62 -7.76
N PRO A 219 -10.24 -16.44 -7.28
CA PRO A 219 -10.97 -16.36 -6.02
C PRO A 219 -12.20 -17.27 -6.08
N THR A 220 -12.31 -18.22 -5.15
CA THR A 220 -13.35 -19.26 -5.17
C THR A 220 -14.76 -18.66 -5.02
N ALA A 221 -14.87 -17.53 -4.31
CA ALA A 221 -16.11 -16.78 -4.15
C ALA A 221 -15.82 -15.27 -4.00
N LYS A 222 -16.84 -14.44 -4.23
CA LYS A 222 -16.80 -12.99 -3.95
C LYS A 222 -17.06 -12.70 -2.48
N LEU A 223 -16.23 -13.24 -1.60
CA LEU A 223 -16.42 -13.16 -0.14
C LEU A 223 -16.45 -11.70 0.31
N ASN A 224 -17.60 -11.19 0.76
CA ASN A 224 -17.76 -9.81 1.24
C ASN A 224 -17.47 -8.70 0.21
N TRP A 225 -17.33 -8.96 -1.10
CA TRP A 225 -16.95 -7.90 -2.06
C TRP A 225 -18.00 -6.79 -2.18
N GLY A 226 -19.26 -7.08 -1.83
CA GLY A 226 -20.35 -6.11 -1.74
C GLY A 226 -20.46 -5.39 -0.39
N TYR A 227 -19.57 -5.67 0.55
CA TYR A 227 -19.61 -5.10 1.89
C TYR A 227 -19.58 -3.57 1.85
N ASN A 228 -20.46 -2.98 2.64
CA ASN A 228 -20.63 -1.54 2.75
C ASN A 228 -21.12 -1.22 4.16
N TYR A 229 -20.18 -0.89 5.04
CA TYR A 229 -20.50 -0.60 6.44
C TYR A 229 -21.32 0.69 6.58
N ARG A 230 -22.48 0.60 7.24
CA ARG A 230 -23.44 1.72 7.43
C ARG A 230 -24.13 1.70 8.81
N PRO A 231 -23.43 1.95 9.92
CA PRO A 231 -24.08 2.23 11.20
C PRO A 231 -24.77 3.61 11.17
N ALA A 232 -25.70 3.83 12.11
CA ALA A 232 -26.47 5.08 12.22
C ALA A 232 -25.57 6.35 12.28
N ASP A 233 -24.40 6.23 12.93
CA ASP A 233 -23.46 7.34 13.11
C ASP A 233 -22.30 7.35 12.10
N ALA A 234 -22.25 6.42 11.13
CA ALA A 234 -21.15 6.37 10.16
C ALA A 234 -21.05 7.63 9.31
N GLU A 235 -22.18 8.28 9.04
CA GLU A 235 -22.21 9.51 8.26
C GLU A 235 -21.52 10.65 9.02
N ALA A 236 -21.57 10.67 10.36
CA ALA A 236 -20.87 11.66 11.18
C ALA A 236 -19.35 11.49 11.10
N GLU A 237 -18.84 10.26 11.22
CA GLU A 237 -17.42 9.95 11.06
C GLU A 237 -16.92 10.24 9.65
N VAL A 238 -17.69 9.84 8.62
CA VAL A 238 -17.35 10.14 7.22
C VAL A 238 -17.40 11.65 6.97
N ASN A 239 -18.34 12.38 7.58
CA ASN A 239 -18.40 13.83 7.49
C ASN A 239 -17.26 14.52 8.22
N MET A 240 -16.78 13.95 9.33
CA MET A 240 -15.57 14.40 10.02
C MET A 240 -14.34 14.19 9.13
N LEU A 241 -14.18 13.01 8.54
CA LEU A 241 -13.07 12.73 7.60
C LEU A 241 -13.15 13.62 6.35
N ARG A 242 -14.36 13.87 5.82
CA ARG A 242 -14.62 14.85 4.75
C ARG A 242 -14.21 16.26 5.18
N LYS A 243 -14.52 16.66 6.41
CA LYS A 243 -14.17 17.99 6.95
C LYS A 243 -12.66 18.12 7.08
N LEU A 244 -12.00 17.14 7.71
CA LEU A 244 -10.55 17.07 7.80
C LEU A 244 -9.90 17.13 6.41
N LEU A 245 -10.35 16.32 5.46
CA LEU A 245 -9.82 16.32 4.10
C LEU A 245 -10.05 17.64 3.38
N ARG A 246 -11.21 18.29 3.55
CA ARG A 246 -11.43 19.62 3.00
C ARG A 246 -10.52 20.66 3.62
N GLU A 247 -10.28 20.60 4.93
CA GLU A 247 -9.31 21.47 5.62
C GLU A 247 -7.89 21.22 5.09
N TYR A 248 -7.46 19.97 4.95
CA TYR A 248 -6.14 19.63 4.37
C TYR A 248 -6.00 20.02 2.89
N VAL A 249 -7.04 19.84 2.07
CA VAL A 249 -7.04 20.22 0.66
C VAL A 249 -7.09 21.75 0.49
N ALA A 250 -7.82 22.46 1.35
CA ALA A 250 -7.97 23.91 1.30
C ALA A 250 -6.75 24.66 1.86
N ASP A 251 -6.15 24.18 2.95
CA ASP A 251 -5.03 24.85 3.63
C ASP A 251 -3.65 24.39 3.15
N GLU A 252 -3.49 23.14 2.69
CA GLU A 252 -2.17 22.53 2.42
C GLU A 252 -2.02 21.93 1.00
N GLN A 253 -3.00 22.11 0.10
CA GLN A 253 -2.98 21.58 -1.29
C GLN A 253 -2.70 20.07 -1.40
N LEU A 254 -3.25 19.26 -0.48
CA LEU A 254 -3.10 17.80 -0.53
C LEU A 254 -3.48 17.25 -1.92
N CYS A 255 -2.48 16.91 -2.71
CA CYS A 255 -2.65 16.32 -4.03
C CYS A 255 -2.34 14.83 -3.97
N THR A 256 -2.79 14.08 -4.98
CA THR A 256 -2.50 12.64 -5.00
C THR A 256 -1.00 12.33 -4.94
N THR A 257 -0.16 13.23 -5.45
CA THR A 257 1.29 13.13 -5.35
C THR A 257 1.77 13.14 -3.90
N ASP A 258 1.11 13.84 -2.97
CA ASP A 258 1.49 13.87 -1.56
C ASP A 258 1.15 12.56 -0.85
N LEU A 259 0.02 11.94 -1.20
CA LEU A 259 -0.32 10.59 -0.72
C LEU A 259 0.66 9.53 -1.24
N LEU A 260 1.09 9.67 -2.51
CA LEU A 260 2.13 8.83 -3.07
C LEU A 260 3.48 9.07 -2.36
N CYS A 261 3.86 10.33 -2.12
CA CYS A 261 5.11 10.71 -1.45
C CYS A 261 5.16 10.34 0.05
N CYS A 262 4.04 10.38 0.77
CA CYS A 262 3.95 9.91 2.16
C CYS A 262 4.19 8.40 2.29
N TYR A 263 3.88 7.62 1.25
CA TYR A 263 4.24 6.21 1.20
C TYR A 263 5.75 6.00 0.97
N ILE A 264 6.35 6.80 0.08
CA ILE A 264 7.78 6.73 -0.30
C ILE A 264 8.74 7.03 0.86
N SER A 265 8.26 7.71 1.91
CA SER A 265 9.06 8.18 3.05
C SER A 265 8.93 7.32 4.31
N ARG A 266 8.24 6.18 4.23
CA ARG A 266 8.12 5.18 5.30
C ARG A 266 9.03 3.98 5.03
#